data_AF-A0A1U6GJK0-F1
#
_entry.id   AF-A0A1U6GJK0-F1
#
_cell.length_a   1.000
_cell.length_b   1.000
_cell.length_c   1.000
_cell.angle_alpha   90.00
_cell.angle_beta   90.00
_cell.angle_gamma   90.00
#
_symmetry.space_group_name_H-M   'P 1'
#
loop_
_entity.id
_entity.type
_entity.pdbx_description
1 polymer ?
#
loop_
_entity_poly.entity_id
_entity_poly.type
_entity_poly.pdbx_seq_one_letter_code
_entity_poly.pdbx_strand_id
1 'polypeptide(L)'
;MAVDGIIEIPGIIILIACILRCAQYVIQSQTKQSHYFWLASVLIFFAVIRRELNYLPELFISSDFSLLNHSYDWWEDAILLVVYLSIIGLLAYTWRYLWAVLKSVPASLYLIVVALAILEYMGENTIIIPESIGQIVEEIAETGVYAVALVYLWRFKTIDFERDLSYKLYAPCKV
;
A
#
# COMPACT_ATOMS: atom_id res chain seq x y z
N MET A 1 -20.22 12.11 -9.34
CA MET A 1 -20.51 10.71 -9.77
C MET A 1 -19.76 10.29 -11.04
N ALA A 2 -19.85 10.99 -12.19
CA ALA A 2 -19.12 10.58 -13.41
C ALA A 2 -17.70 11.16 -13.54
N VAL A 3 -17.38 12.22 -12.79
CA VAL A 3 -16.05 12.86 -12.78
C VAL A 3 -15.12 12.12 -11.82
N ASP A 4 -15.62 11.78 -10.63
CA ASP A 4 -14.95 11.00 -9.57
C ASP A 4 -14.37 9.69 -10.15
N GLY A 5 -15.20 8.90 -10.84
CA GLY A 5 -14.74 7.63 -11.43
C GLY A 5 -13.71 7.76 -12.57
N ILE A 6 -13.51 8.92 -13.20
CA ILE A 6 -12.48 9.09 -14.25
C ILE A 6 -11.10 9.36 -13.63
N ILE A 7 -11.06 10.02 -12.48
CA ILE A 7 -9.81 10.42 -11.81
C ILE A 7 -9.31 9.28 -10.90
N GLU A 8 -10.20 8.45 -10.37
CA GLU A 8 -9.87 7.25 -9.58
C GLU A 8 -9.24 6.10 -10.40
N ILE A 9 -9.63 5.93 -11.67
CA ILE A 9 -9.15 4.83 -12.54
C ILE A 9 -7.61 4.78 -12.64
N PRO A 10 -6.91 5.89 -12.92
CA PRO A 10 -5.44 5.92 -12.89
C PRO A 10 -4.84 5.41 -11.58
N GLY A 11 -5.40 5.81 -10.43
CA GLY A 11 -4.95 5.36 -9.10
C GLY A 11 -5.07 3.84 -8.95
N ILE A 12 -6.23 3.27 -9.30
CA ILE A 12 -6.47 1.83 -9.24
C ILE A 12 -5.50 1.06 -10.15
N ILE A 13 -5.25 1.54 -11.38
CA ILE A 13 -4.29 0.90 -12.30
C ILE A 13 -2.88 0.87 -11.70
N ILE A 14 -2.45 1.98 -11.08
CA ILE A 14 -1.15 2.07 -10.42
C ILE A 14 -1.09 1.11 -9.23
N LEU A 15 -2.14 1.02 -8.41
CA LEU A 15 -2.21 0.09 -7.29
C LEU A 15 -2.14 -1.38 -7.74
N ILE A 16 -2.84 -1.75 -8.82
CA ILE A 16 -2.74 -3.08 -9.41
C ILE A 16 -1.31 -3.36 -9.85
N ALA A 17 -0.64 -2.39 -10.50
CA ALA A 17 0.76 -2.55 -10.89
C ALA A 17 1.69 -2.71 -9.67
N CYS A 18 1.43 -2.00 -8.56
CA CYS A 18 2.15 -2.17 -7.30
C CYS A 18 1.98 -3.58 -6.73
N ILE A 19 0.75 -4.11 -6.67
CA ILE A 19 0.48 -5.49 -6.23
C ILE A 19 1.25 -6.49 -7.08
N LEU A 20 1.18 -6.36 -8.41
CA LEU A 20 1.87 -7.27 -9.32
C LEU A 20 3.39 -7.24 -9.11
N ARG A 21 3.97 -6.07 -8.88
CA ARG A 21 5.40 -5.94 -8.55
C ARG A 21 5.75 -6.57 -7.21
N CYS A 22 4.95 -6.33 -6.16
CA CYS A 22 5.16 -6.98 -4.87
C CYS A 22 5.04 -8.51 -4.98
N ALA A 23 4.06 -9.02 -5.72
CA ALA A 23 3.88 -10.46 -5.96
C ALA A 23 5.08 -11.06 -6.73
N GLN A 24 5.63 -10.32 -7.72
CA GLN A 24 6.87 -10.72 -8.38
C GLN A 24 8.04 -10.81 -7.37
N TYR A 25 8.14 -9.89 -6.42
CA TYR A 25 9.17 -9.96 -5.38
C TYR A 25 8.97 -11.09 -4.38
N VAL A 26 7.73 -11.45 -4.04
CA VAL A 26 7.43 -12.66 -3.26
C VAL A 26 8.03 -13.90 -3.94
N ILE A 27 7.85 -14.03 -5.25
CA ILE A 27 8.37 -15.17 -6.05
C ILE A 27 9.90 -15.13 -6.17
N GLN A 28 10.50 -13.95 -6.31
CA GLN A 28 11.94 -13.78 -6.48
C GLN A 28 12.74 -13.80 -5.16
N SER A 29 12.06 -13.75 -4.01
CA SER A 29 12.70 -13.70 -2.70
C SER A 29 13.56 -14.92 -2.43
N GLN A 30 14.81 -14.72 -2.05
CA GLN A 30 15.74 -15.81 -1.71
C GLN A 30 15.72 -16.14 -0.22
N THR A 31 15.27 -15.19 0.60
CA THR A 31 15.16 -15.32 2.05
C THR A 31 13.71 -15.33 2.52
N LYS A 32 13.43 -16.09 3.59
CA LYS A 32 12.10 -16.11 4.22
C LYS A 32 11.67 -14.72 4.68
N GLN A 33 12.60 -13.94 5.22
CA GLN A 33 12.35 -12.58 5.69
C GLN A 33 11.88 -11.66 4.56
N SER A 34 12.55 -11.70 3.40
CA SER A 34 12.11 -10.96 2.21
C SER A 34 10.74 -11.44 1.73
N HIS A 35 10.54 -12.76 1.63
CA HIS A 35 9.28 -13.34 1.16
C HIS A 35 8.07 -12.87 1.97
N TYR A 36 8.16 -12.95 3.31
CA TYR A 36 7.09 -12.50 4.19
C TYR A 36 6.89 -10.98 4.20
N PHE A 37 7.96 -10.20 3.98
CA PHE A 37 7.88 -8.75 3.86
C PHE A 37 7.11 -8.35 2.59
N TRP A 38 7.44 -8.96 1.46
CA TRP A 38 6.73 -8.71 0.20
C TRP A 38 5.30 -9.24 0.24
N LEU A 39 5.05 -10.34 0.94
CA LEU A 39 3.69 -10.82 1.18
C LEU A 39 2.88 -9.80 1.99
N ALA A 40 3.46 -9.23 3.05
CA ALA A 40 2.81 -8.16 3.81
C ALA A 40 2.52 -6.95 2.90
N SER A 41 3.46 -6.61 2.01
CA SER A 41 3.30 -5.51 1.04
C SER A 41 2.16 -5.78 0.04
N VAL A 42 1.99 -7.02 -0.44
CA VAL A 42 0.84 -7.42 -1.26
C VAL A 42 -0.47 -7.20 -0.50
N LEU A 43 -0.54 -7.63 0.76
CA LEU A 43 -1.73 -7.45 1.60
C LEU A 43 -2.04 -5.97 1.87
N ILE A 44 -1.01 -5.13 2.06
CA ILE A 44 -1.19 -3.68 2.20
C ILE A 44 -1.85 -3.09 0.97
N PHE A 45 -1.30 -3.34 -0.22
CA PHE A 45 -1.90 -2.79 -1.45
C PHE A 45 -3.27 -3.39 -1.74
N PHE A 46 -3.54 -4.64 -1.37
CA PHE A 46 -4.88 -5.21 -1.42
C PHE A 46 -5.86 -4.44 -0.53
N ALA A 47 -5.48 -4.11 0.72
CA ALA A 47 -6.30 -3.32 1.62
C ALA A 47 -6.54 -1.89 1.09
N VAL A 48 -5.52 -1.28 0.47
CA VAL A 48 -5.66 0.03 -0.19
C VAL A 48 -6.62 -0.03 -1.37
N ILE A 49 -6.49 -1.03 -2.26
CA ILE A 49 -7.45 -1.22 -3.36
C ILE A 49 -8.87 -1.40 -2.84
N ARG A 50 -9.08 -2.17 -1.77
CA ARG A 50 -10.40 -2.30 -1.16
C ARG A 50 -10.93 -0.94 -0.70
N ARG A 51 -10.10 -0.10 -0.08
CA ARG A 51 -10.49 1.24 0.35
C ARG A 51 -10.96 2.09 -0.83
N GLU A 52 -10.22 2.06 -1.95
CA GLU A 52 -10.61 2.78 -3.18
C GLU A 52 -11.89 2.24 -3.81
N LEU A 53 -12.16 0.93 -3.64
CA LEU A 53 -13.32 0.27 -4.21
C LEU A 53 -14.49 0.13 -3.23
N ASN A 54 -14.54 0.93 -2.16
CA ASN A 54 -15.54 0.81 -1.10
C ASN A 54 -17.00 0.96 -1.59
N TYR A 55 -17.22 1.57 -2.76
CA TYR A 55 -18.54 1.70 -3.39
C TYR A 55 -18.97 0.48 -4.22
N LEU A 56 -18.05 -0.42 -4.59
CA LEU A 56 -18.38 -1.58 -5.44
C LEU A 56 -19.33 -2.59 -4.79
N PRO A 57 -19.21 -2.94 -3.50
CA PRO A 57 -20.12 -3.88 -2.87
C PRO A 57 -21.59 -3.44 -2.96
N GLU A 58 -21.86 -2.14 -2.80
CA GLU A 58 -23.21 -1.55 -2.92
C GLU A 58 -23.85 -1.77 -4.30
N LEU A 59 -23.05 -1.97 -5.35
CA LEU A 59 -23.54 -2.22 -6.72
C LEU A 59 -23.93 -3.69 -6.97
N PHE A 60 -23.36 -4.64 -6.22
CA PHE A 60 -23.47 -6.07 -6.51
C PHE A 60 -24.13 -6.88 -5.40
N ILE A 61 -24.20 -6.35 -4.17
CA ILE A 61 -24.68 -7.07 -3.00
C ILE A 61 -25.91 -6.35 -2.46
N SER A 62 -27.02 -7.10 -2.35
CA SER A 62 -28.24 -6.58 -1.75
C SER A 62 -28.00 -6.21 -0.29
N SER A 63 -28.53 -5.07 0.15
CA SER A 63 -28.48 -4.60 1.55
C SER A 63 -29.00 -5.63 2.56
N ASP A 64 -29.89 -6.54 2.14
CA ASP A 64 -30.48 -7.58 2.99
C ASP A 64 -29.65 -8.87 3.07
N PHE A 65 -28.46 -8.89 2.45
CA PHE A 65 -27.58 -10.05 2.49
C PHE A 65 -27.11 -10.30 3.93
N SER A 66 -27.44 -11.48 4.44
CA SER A 66 -26.98 -11.95 5.73
C SER A 66 -26.42 -13.35 5.61
N LEU A 67 -25.27 -13.57 6.25
CA LEU A 67 -24.61 -14.85 6.34
C LEU A 67 -24.30 -15.13 7.81
N LEU A 68 -24.69 -16.30 8.31
CA LEU A 68 -24.49 -16.68 9.72
C LEU A 68 -25.04 -15.63 10.72
N ASN A 69 -26.19 -15.02 10.40
CA ASN A 69 -26.85 -14.00 11.23
C ASN A 69 -26.05 -12.68 11.37
N HIS A 70 -25.08 -12.45 10.49
CA HIS A 70 -24.33 -11.19 10.39
C HIS A 70 -24.54 -10.57 9.00
N SER A 71 -24.51 -9.23 8.94
CA SER A 71 -24.60 -8.48 7.69
C SER A 71 -23.33 -8.64 6.84
N TYR A 72 -23.42 -8.25 5.58
CA TYR A 72 -22.26 -8.13 4.71
C TYR A 72 -21.16 -7.25 5.33
N ASP A 73 -21.52 -6.05 5.79
CA ASP A 73 -20.57 -5.08 6.38
C ASP A 73 -19.80 -5.67 7.56
N TRP A 74 -20.47 -6.47 8.40
CA TRP A 74 -19.80 -7.15 9.51
C TRP A 74 -18.74 -8.15 9.03
N TRP A 75 -19.05 -8.93 8.01
CA TRP A 75 -18.10 -9.89 7.42
C TRP A 75 -16.95 -9.18 6.72
N GLU A 76 -17.24 -8.08 6.04
CA GLU A 76 -16.23 -7.25 5.42
C GLU A 76 -15.24 -6.71 6.46
N ASP A 77 -15.75 -6.10 7.53
CA ASP A 77 -14.94 -5.60 8.65
C ASP A 77 -14.12 -6.71 9.32
N ALA A 78 -14.73 -7.89 9.54
CA ALA A 78 -14.04 -9.03 10.14
C ALA A 78 -12.89 -9.54 9.26
N ILE A 79 -13.09 -9.65 7.95
CA ILE A 79 -12.05 -10.06 7.00
C ILE A 79 -10.93 -9.02 6.95
N LEU A 80 -11.28 -7.73 6.87
CA LEU A 80 -10.29 -6.64 6.86
C LEU A 80 -9.47 -6.61 8.13
N LEU A 81 -10.08 -6.84 9.29
CA LEU A 81 -9.38 -6.95 10.55
C LEU A 81 -8.33 -8.08 10.50
N VAL A 82 -8.69 -9.25 9.99
CA VAL A 82 -7.75 -10.38 9.84
C VAL A 82 -6.61 -10.01 8.88
N VAL A 83 -6.90 -9.32 7.78
CA VAL A 83 -5.88 -8.82 6.84
C VAL A 83 -4.93 -7.85 7.54
N TYR A 84 -5.45 -6.86 8.28
CA TYR A 84 -4.62 -5.89 9.00
C TYR A 84 -3.76 -6.55 10.09
N LEU A 85 -4.31 -7.48 10.86
CA LEU A 85 -3.54 -8.24 11.84
C LEU A 85 -2.44 -9.07 11.18
N SER A 86 -2.73 -9.66 10.01
CA SER A 86 -1.74 -10.39 9.22
C SER A 86 -0.62 -9.48 8.72
N ILE A 87 -0.95 -8.29 8.22
CA ILE A 87 0.02 -7.28 7.81
C ILE A 87 0.95 -6.91 8.98
N ILE A 88 0.38 -6.55 10.14
CA ILE A 88 1.15 -6.16 11.32
C ILE A 88 2.04 -7.32 11.79
N GLY A 89 1.49 -8.54 11.85
CA GLY A 89 2.24 -9.73 12.26
C GLY A 89 3.42 -10.03 11.33
N LEU A 90 3.21 -9.95 10.01
CA LEU A 90 4.27 -10.16 9.02
C LEU A 90 5.33 -9.06 9.06
N LEU A 91 4.93 -7.79 9.21
CA LEU A 91 5.88 -6.68 9.33
C LEU A 91 6.68 -6.74 10.63
N ALA A 92 6.06 -7.12 11.75
CA ALA A 92 6.74 -7.33 13.02
C ALA A 92 7.73 -8.50 12.94
N TYR A 93 7.33 -9.61 12.29
CA TYR A 93 8.22 -10.74 12.04
C TYR A 93 9.41 -10.37 11.15
N THR A 94 9.18 -9.47 10.18
CA THR A 94 10.18 -9.02 9.21
C THR A 94 10.83 -7.68 9.55
N TRP A 95 10.75 -7.24 10.82
CA TRP A 95 11.09 -5.86 11.20
C TRP A 95 12.51 -5.45 10.77
N ARG A 96 13.49 -6.36 10.83
CA ARG A 96 14.88 -6.06 10.41
C ARG A 96 14.97 -5.77 8.92
N TYR A 97 14.23 -6.54 8.11
CA TYR A 97 14.16 -6.32 6.67
C TYR A 97 13.43 -5.02 6.36
N LEU A 98 12.30 -4.76 7.03
CA LEU A 98 11.57 -3.48 6.95
C LEU A 98 12.50 -2.30 7.26
N TRP A 99 13.25 -2.33 8.36
CA TRP A 99 14.19 -1.27 8.71
C TRP A 99 15.31 -1.09 7.69
N ALA A 100 15.81 -2.18 7.10
CA ALA A 100 16.82 -2.10 6.05
C ALA A 100 16.26 -1.45 4.78
N VAL A 101 15.01 -1.76 4.42
CA VAL A 101 14.30 -1.12 3.30
C VAL A 101 14.07 0.35 3.59
N LEU A 102 13.57 0.72 4.78
CA LEU A 102 13.35 2.12 5.14
C LEU A 102 14.65 2.94 5.11
N LYS A 103 15.77 2.34 5.52
CA LYS A 103 17.08 3.02 5.48
C LYS A 103 17.66 3.15 4.08
N SER A 104 17.22 2.35 3.10
CA SER A 104 17.71 2.44 1.72
C SER A 104 16.96 3.47 0.88
N VAL A 105 15.80 3.95 1.35
CA VAL A 105 15.02 4.99 0.66
C VAL A 105 15.64 6.37 0.89
N PRO A 106 15.85 7.18 -0.16
CA PRO A 106 16.33 8.55 0.01
C PRO A 106 15.31 9.43 0.76
N ALA A 107 15.81 10.27 1.67
CA ALA A 107 15.00 11.16 2.51
C ALA A 107 14.01 12.05 1.73
N SER A 108 14.36 12.44 0.51
CA SER A 108 13.52 13.24 -0.37
C SER A 108 12.19 12.58 -0.71
N LEU A 109 12.14 11.25 -0.86
CA LEU A 109 10.89 10.55 -1.15
C LEU A 109 9.93 10.59 0.05
N TYR A 110 10.44 10.49 1.28
CA TYR A 110 9.61 10.66 2.47
C TYR A 110 9.02 12.07 2.54
N LEU A 111 9.82 13.10 2.26
CA LEU A 111 9.33 14.48 2.24
C LEU A 111 8.25 14.69 1.18
N ILE A 112 8.42 14.10 -0.01
CA ILE A 112 7.40 14.15 -1.07
C ILE A 112 6.11 13.47 -0.62
N VAL A 113 6.19 12.25 -0.08
CA VAL A 113 5.01 11.51 0.39
C VAL A 113 4.29 12.25 1.51
N VAL A 114 5.03 12.83 2.47
CA VAL A 114 4.44 13.64 3.55
C VAL A 114 3.75 14.89 3.00
N ALA A 115 4.37 15.59 2.04
CA ALA A 115 3.76 16.75 1.42
C ALA A 115 2.47 16.39 0.66
N LEU A 116 2.47 15.27 -0.06
CA LEU A 116 1.28 14.77 -0.75
C LEU A 116 0.18 14.38 0.23
N ALA A 117 0.50 13.66 1.32
CA ALA A 117 -0.48 13.29 2.34
C ALA A 117 -1.09 14.51 3.05
N ILE A 118 -0.32 15.58 3.24
CA ILE A 118 -0.86 16.85 3.77
C ILE A 118 -1.80 17.49 2.75
N LEU A 119 -1.45 17.49 1.46
CA LEU A 119 -2.30 18.04 0.41
C LEU A 119 -3.61 17.25 0.27
N GLU A 120 -3.53 15.93 0.33
CA GLU A 120 -4.69 15.01 0.36
C GLU A 120 -5.63 15.37 1.51
N TYR A 121 -5.10 15.38 2.74
CA TYR A 121 -5.87 15.74 3.93
C TYR A 121 -6.49 17.13 3.86
N MET A 122 -5.75 18.12 3.33
CA MET A 122 -6.27 19.48 3.15
C MET A 122 -7.37 19.56 2.08
N GLY A 123 -7.25 18.78 1.01
CA GLY A 123 -8.25 18.67 -0.06
C GLY A 123 -9.56 18.08 0.46
N GLU A 124 -9.48 16.91 1.11
CA GLU A 124 -10.62 16.18 1.69
C GLU A 124 -11.36 17.02 2.73
N ASN A 125 -10.62 17.69 3.61
CA ASN A 125 -11.20 18.45 4.72
C ASN A 125 -11.51 19.91 4.35
N THR A 126 -11.35 20.32 3.08
CA THR A 126 -11.56 21.69 2.60
C THR A 126 -10.78 22.76 3.37
N ILE A 127 -9.60 22.38 3.87
CA ILE A 127 -8.72 23.28 4.63
C ILE A 127 -7.93 24.10 3.61
N ILE A 128 -8.21 25.41 3.54
CA ILE A 128 -7.57 26.37 2.61
C ILE A 128 -7.96 26.16 1.13
N ILE A 129 -8.35 24.94 0.74
CA ILE A 129 -8.77 24.58 -0.62
C ILE A 129 -10.30 24.60 -0.72
N PRO A 130 -10.89 25.31 -1.69
CA PRO A 130 -12.33 25.30 -1.91
C PRO A 130 -12.85 23.89 -2.22
N GLU A 131 -14.02 23.56 -1.69
CA GLU A 131 -14.70 22.27 -1.90
C GLU A 131 -14.79 21.86 -3.38
N SER A 132 -15.02 22.82 -4.29
CA SER A 132 -15.11 22.58 -5.73
C SER A 132 -13.82 22.03 -6.38
N ILE A 133 -12.67 22.12 -5.71
CA ILE A 133 -11.37 21.65 -6.18
C ILE A 133 -10.72 20.69 -5.17
N GLY A 134 -11.18 20.69 -3.91
CA GLY A 134 -10.64 19.86 -2.82
C GLY A 134 -10.59 18.38 -3.17
N GLN A 135 -11.70 17.84 -3.67
CA GLN A 135 -11.79 16.44 -4.11
C GLN A 135 -10.78 16.11 -5.22
N ILE A 136 -10.63 16.99 -6.22
CA ILE A 136 -9.66 16.78 -7.32
C ILE A 136 -8.23 16.78 -6.76
N VAL A 137 -7.93 17.65 -5.79
CA VAL A 137 -6.60 17.72 -5.17
C VAL A 137 -6.32 16.48 -4.35
N GLU A 138 -7.31 15.99 -3.60
CA GLU A 138 -7.25 14.73 -2.85
C GLU A 138 -6.88 13.55 -3.76
N GLU A 139 -7.69 13.32 -4.81
CA GLU A 139 -7.50 12.20 -5.74
C GLU A 139 -6.14 12.28 -6.47
N ILE A 140 -5.71 13.48 -6.87
CA ILE A 140 -4.39 13.68 -7.52
C ILE A 140 -3.24 13.45 -6.52
N ALA A 141 -3.36 13.94 -5.30
CA ALA A 141 -2.33 13.79 -4.28
C ALA A 141 -2.16 12.30 -3.92
N GLU A 142 -3.26 11.61 -3.72
CA GLU A 142 -3.30 10.18 -3.44
C GLU A 142 -2.71 9.36 -4.60
N THR A 143 -3.16 9.63 -5.83
CA THR A 143 -2.59 9.01 -7.04
C THR A 143 -1.08 9.27 -7.14
N GLY A 144 -0.63 10.46 -6.73
CA GLY A 144 0.78 10.81 -6.63
C GLY A 144 1.56 9.93 -5.64
N VAL A 145 0.99 9.64 -4.47
CA VAL A 145 1.58 8.72 -3.48
C VAL A 145 1.74 7.32 -4.09
N TYR A 146 0.71 6.83 -4.77
CA TYR A 146 0.77 5.53 -5.44
C TYR A 146 1.81 5.50 -6.56
N ALA A 147 1.92 6.58 -7.35
CA ALA A 147 2.91 6.69 -8.40
C ALA A 147 4.34 6.67 -7.83
N VAL A 148 4.59 7.37 -6.72
CA VAL A 148 5.87 7.33 -6.02
C VAL A 148 6.18 5.90 -5.54
N ALA A 149 5.19 5.22 -4.95
CA ALA A 149 5.33 3.83 -4.54
C ALA A 149 5.66 2.90 -5.72
N LEU A 150 4.95 3.04 -6.85
CA LEU A 150 5.20 2.25 -8.06
C LEU A 150 6.60 2.51 -8.63
N VAL A 151 7.02 3.77 -8.73
CA VAL A 151 8.37 4.12 -9.22
C VAL A 151 9.44 3.53 -8.30
N TYR A 152 9.24 3.61 -6.98
CA TYR A 152 10.15 3.00 -6.02
C TYR A 152 10.23 1.49 -6.20
N LEU A 153 9.08 0.81 -6.22
CA LEU A 153 8.99 -0.63 -6.46
C LEU A 153 9.68 -0.97 -7.79
N TRP A 154 9.36 -0.29 -8.88
CA TRP A 154 9.94 -0.58 -10.20
C TRP A 154 11.47 -0.49 -10.26
N ARG A 155 12.06 0.42 -9.46
CA ARG A 155 13.51 0.59 -9.37
C ARG A 155 14.16 -0.35 -8.35
N PHE A 156 13.38 -0.90 -7.43
CA PHE A 156 13.88 -1.76 -6.38
C PHE A 156 14.36 -3.10 -6.95
N LYS A 157 15.58 -3.51 -6.59
CA LYS A 157 16.17 -4.78 -7.02
C LYS A 157 16.31 -5.71 -5.83
N THR A 158 15.29 -6.55 -5.61
CA THR A 158 15.19 -7.44 -4.45
C THR A 158 16.38 -8.38 -4.31
N ILE A 159 16.85 -8.98 -5.41
CA ILE A 159 17.99 -9.92 -5.39
C ILE A 159 19.29 -9.21 -4.97
N ASP A 160 19.58 -8.04 -5.55
CA ASP A 160 20.78 -7.28 -5.21
C ASP A 160 20.72 -6.80 -3.76
N PHE A 161 19.55 -6.33 -3.31
CA PHE A 161 19.33 -5.87 -1.94
C PHE A 161 19.52 -7.00 -0.91
N GLU A 162 18.98 -8.19 -1.16
CA GLU A 162 19.14 -9.35 -0.28
C GLU A 162 20.59 -9.81 -0.17
N ARG A 163 21.34 -9.79 -1.27
CA ARG A 163 22.77 -10.12 -1.28
C ARG A 163 23.56 -9.13 -0.43
N ASP A 164 23.32 -7.83 -0.60
CA ASP A 164 24.00 -6.77 0.15
C ASP A 164 23.66 -6.81 1.64
N LEU A 165 22.40 -7.08 1.97
CA LEU A 165 21.94 -7.21 3.36
C LEU A 165 22.60 -8.42 4.04
N SER A 166 22.66 -9.55 3.33
CA SER A 166 23.35 -10.76 3.82
C SER A 166 24.83 -10.47 4.05
N TYR A 167 25.51 -9.82 3.10
CA TYR A 167 26.92 -9.45 3.26
C TYR A 167 27.15 -8.56 4.49
N LYS A 168 26.30 -7.55 4.73
CA LYS A 168 26.41 -6.67 5.91
C LYS A 168 26.17 -7.38 7.24
N LEU A 169 25.33 -8.43 7.26
CA LEU A 169 25.04 -9.22 8.45
C LEU A 169 26.12 -10.29 8.74
N TYR A 170 26.77 -10.82 7.70
CA TYR A 170 27.76 -11.89 7.79
C TYR A 170 29.21 -11.44 7.57
N ALA A 171 29.46 -10.13 7.37
CA ALA A 171 30.82 -9.61 7.31
C ALA A 171 31.53 -9.95 8.64
N PRO A 172 32.66 -10.69 8.62
CA PRO A 172 33.41 -10.97 9.82
C PRO A 172 33.80 -9.63 10.46
N CYS A 173 33.56 -9.49 11.76
CA CYS A 173 34.11 -8.39 12.54
C CYS A 173 35.59 -8.28 12.19
N LYS A 174 35.99 -7.16 11.57
CA LYS A 174 37.41 -6.83 11.46
C LYS A 174 37.89 -6.61 12.89
N VAL A 175 38.57 -7.62 13.42
CA VAL A 175 39.35 -7.58 14.67
C VAL A 175 40.54 -6.65 14.47
#